data_AF-A0A318CPI6-F1
#
_entry.id   AF-A0A318CPI6-F1
#
_cell.length_a   1.000
_cell.length_b   1.000
_cell.length_c   1.000
_cell.angle_alpha   90.00
_cell.angle_beta   90.00
_cell.angle_gamma   90.00
#
_symmetry.space_group_name_H-M   'P 1'
#
loop_
_entity.id
_entity.type
_entity.pdbx_description
1 polymer ?
#
loop_
_entity_poly.entity_id
_entity_poly.type
_entity_poly.pdbx_seq_one_letter_code
_entity_poly.pdbx_strand_id
1 'polypeptide(L)'
;MEDNRPGSGYRRRAQLKIRIKADRGSEFPCLVCGRMCKAHDFQEKTWRHLNFFQHHCYITASVPRTNCPEHGVKMVKVPWAHKGTRFTMLFEQAAMVLVREMPVAAASRIMGINDKRLWRIVFHYVNKAMSRLDLSQVQGIGIDETSSGKGHRYVTIFIDLDRKDRPVLFVTEGKGRETIEAFKKYLCAAWGTSYLTPVKLKYFFFKNS
;
A
#
# COMPACT_ATOMS: atom_id res chain seq x y z
N MET A 1 -45.49 -31.09 2.00
CA MET A 1 -44.22 -31.51 2.63
C MET A 1 -43.17 -30.49 2.23
N GLU A 2 -42.97 -29.49 3.09
CA GLU A 2 -41.98 -28.43 2.91
C GLU A 2 -40.60 -28.97 3.31
N ASP A 3 -39.64 -28.91 2.40
CA ASP A 3 -38.22 -28.93 2.77
C ASP A 3 -37.86 -27.51 3.26
N ASN A 4 -38.09 -27.28 4.55
CA ASN A 4 -37.81 -26.02 5.22
C ASN A 4 -36.40 -26.04 5.83
N ARG A 5 -35.38 -25.95 4.98
CA ARG A 5 -34.02 -25.60 5.41
C ARG A 5 -33.66 -24.20 4.95
N PRO A 6 -33.78 -23.17 5.81
CA PRO A 6 -33.26 -21.85 5.50
C PRO A 6 -31.74 -21.85 5.65
N GLY A 7 -31.06 -22.11 4.53
CA GLY A 7 -29.64 -21.80 4.36
C GLY A 7 -29.40 -20.30 4.55
N SER A 8 -28.30 -19.96 5.23
CA SER A 8 -27.87 -18.63 5.66
C SER A 8 -28.20 -17.51 4.66
N GLY A 9 -29.22 -16.70 4.98
CA GLY A 9 -29.64 -15.55 4.21
C GLY A 9 -28.63 -14.40 4.26
N TYR A 10 -27.60 -14.42 3.39
CA TYR A 10 -26.89 -13.20 3.03
C TYR A 10 -27.76 -12.42 2.04
N ARG A 11 -28.67 -11.58 2.54
CA ARG A 11 -29.37 -10.59 1.68
C ARG A 11 -28.32 -9.88 0.83
N ARG A 12 -28.43 -9.94 -0.50
CA ARG A 12 -27.57 -9.21 -1.43
C ARG A 12 -27.52 -7.75 -0.95
N ARG A 13 -26.38 -7.31 -0.43
CA ARG A 13 -26.21 -5.93 0.04
C ARG A 13 -26.52 -5.02 -1.14
N ALA A 14 -27.49 -4.11 -0.96
CA ALA A 14 -27.76 -3.08 -1.96
C ALA A 14 -26.48 -2.25 -2.19
N GLN A 15 -26.40 -1.58 -3.34
CA GLN A 15 -25.23 -0.82 -3.75
C GLN A 15 -25.60 0.63 -4.01
N LEU A 16 -24.82 1.56 -3.46
CA LEU A 16 -24.85 2.97 -3.82
C LEU A 16 -23.88 3.19 -4.99
N LYS A 17 -24.36 3.78 -6.09
CA LYS A 17 -23.54 4.10 -7.26
C LYS A 17 -23.57 5.61 -7.49
N ILE A 18 -22.44 6.26 -7.23
CA ILE A 18 -22.26 7.68 -7.48
C ILE A 18 -21.65 7.84 -8.86
N ARG A 19 -22.29 8.62 -9.74
CA ARG A 19 -21.77 8.93 -11.08
C ARG A 19 -21.32 10.38 -11.15
N ILE A 20 -20.07 10.59 -11.56
CA ILE A 20 -19.47 11.91 -11.71
C ILE A 20 -19.17 12.12 -13.20
N LYS A 21 -19.61 13.26 -13.71
CA LYS A 21 -19.35 13.70 -15.09
C LYS A 21 -18.85 15.13 -15.05
N ALA A 22 -17.98 15.46 -15.99
CA ALA A 22 -17.60 16.84 -16.24
C ALA A 22 -18.62 17.51 -17.16
N ASP A 23 -18.78 18.82 -17.02
CA ASP A 23 -19.64 19.62 -17.89
C ASP A 23 -19.08 19.65 -19.32
N ARG A 24 -19.98 19.79 -20.28
CA ARG A 24 -19.60 19.90 -21.70
C ARG A 24 -18.75 21.15 -21.90
N GLY A 25 -17.71 21.02 -22.73
CA GLY A 25 -16.79 22.13 -23.01
C GLY A 25 -15.75 22.40 -21.93
N SER A 26 -15.76 21.66 -20.81
CA SER A 26 -14.73 21.78 -19.76
C SER A 26 -13.33 21.51 -20.32
N GLU A 27 -12.37 22.31 -19.86
CA GLU A 27 -10.95 22.05 -20.04
C GLU A 27 -10.37 21.40 -18.79
N PHE A 28 -9.30 20.63 -18.96
CA PHE A 28 -8.65 19.92 -17.87
C PHE A 28 -7.13 20.12 -17.90
N PRO A 29 -6.47 20.12 -16.74
CA PRO A 29 -5.03 20.34 -16.68
C PRO A 29 -4.27 19.12 -17.21
N CYS A 30 -3.25 19.38 -18.03
CA CYS A 30 -2.27 18.38 -18.41
C CYS A 30 -1.61 17.78 -17.15
N LEU A 31 -1.49 16.45 -17.11
CA LEU A 31 -0.91 15.72 -15.97
C LEU A 31 0.53 16.13 -15.61
N VAL A 32 1.28 16.67 -16.59
CA VAL A 32 2.71 16.98 -16.46
C VAL A 32 2.93 18.47 -16.23
N CYS A 33 2.52 19.32 -17.19
CA CYS A 33 2.78 20.77 -17.12
C CYS A 33 1.61 21.61 -16.58
N GLY A 34 0.44 21.00 -16.31
CA GLY A 34 -0.72 21.72 -15.76
C GLY A 34 -1.49 22.60 -16.75
N ARG A 35 -1.01 22.79 -17.99
CA ARG A 35 -1.73 23.55 -19.03
C ARG A 35 -3.16 23.04 -19.21
N MET A 36 -4.13 23.95 -19.25
CA MET A 36 -5.54 23.61 -19.54
C MET A 36 -5.68 23.17 -20.99
N CYS A 37 -6.33 22.04 -21.21
CA CYS A 37 -6.50 21.42 -22.52
C CYS A 37 -7.92 20.84 -22.64
N LYS A 38 -8.47 20.85 -23.84
CA LYS A 38 -9.70 20.11 -24.14
C LYS A 38 -9.48 18.60 -23.96
N ALA A 39 -10.54 17.90 -23.56
CA ALA A 39 -10.53 16.45 -23.54
C ALA A 39 -10.42 15.92 -24.97
N HIS A 40 -9.46 15.03 -25.20
CA HIS A 40 -9.34 14.23 -26.41
C HIS A 40 -10.43 13.15 -26.44
N ASP A 41 -10.57 12.44 -25.33
CA ASP A 41 -11.61 11.45 -25.11
C ASP A 41 -11.80 11.22 -23.61
N PHE A 42 -12.76 10.37 -23.25
CA PHE A 42 -13.05 10.02 -21.87
C PHE A 42 -13.01 8.50 -21.67
N GLN A 43 -12.52 8.07 -20.52
CA GLN A 43 -12.58 6.67 -20.11
C GLN A 43 -13.38 6.53 -18.83
N GLU A 44 -14.40 5.68 -18.87
CA GLU A 44 -15.14 5.32 -17.67
C GLU A 44 -14.26 4.51 -16.72
N LYS A 45 -14.19 4.94 -15.47
CA LYS A 45 -13.50 4.24 -14.39
C LYS A 45 -14.39 4.18 -13.17
N THR A 46 -14.29 3.06 -12.46
CA THR A 46 -15.05 2.81 -11.23
C THR A 46 -14.11 2.46 -10.08
N TRP A 47 -14.34 3.09 -8.94
CA TRP A 47 -13.63 2.82 -7.69
C TRP A 47 -14.60 2.36 -6.61
N ARG A 48 -14.15 1.41 -5.79
CA ARG A 48 -14.83 1.04 -4.55
C ARG A 48 -14.52 2.11 -3.49
N HIS A 49 -15.57 2.68 -2.90
CA HIS A 49 -15.48 3.63 -1.80
C HIS A 49 -15.88 2.97 -0.46
N LEU A 50 -15.90 3.71 0.65
CA LEU A 50 -16.39 3.20 1.94
C LEU A 50 -17.86 2.74 1.84
N ASN A 51 -18.31 1.92 2.78
CA ASN A 51 -19.73 1.56 2.84
C ASN A 51 -20.58 2.79 3.17
N PHE A 52 -21.75 2.88 2.56
CA PHE A 52 -22.78 3.86 2.93
C PHE A 52 -23.91 3.11 3.60
N PHE A 53 -24.15 3.33 4.90
CA PHE A 53 -25.13 2.58 5.70
C PHE A 53 -25.07 1.06 5.48
N GLN A 54 -23.88 0.47 5.51
CA GLN A 54 -23.60 -0.96 5.26
C GLN A 54 -23.75 -1.44 3.79
N HIS A 55 -24.15 -0.57 2.87
CA HIS A 55 -24.22 -0.85 1.44
C HIS A 55 -22.89 -0.55 0.74
N HIS A 56 -22.55 -1.35 -0.27
CA HIS A 56 -21.34 -1.07 -1.03
C HIS A 56 -21.52 0.20 -1.86
N CYS A 57 -20.68 1.20 -1.61
CA CYS A 57 -20.58 2.39 -2.44
C CYS A 57 -19.51 2.25 -3.53
N TYR A 58 -19.85 2.66 -4.74
CA TYR A 58 -18.95 2.78 -5.88
C TYR A 58 -19.04 4.18 -6.48
N ILE A 59 -17.89 4.75 -6.81
CA ILE A 59 -17.79 6.00 -7.56
C ILE A 59 -17.40 5.65 -8.99
N THR A 60 -18.21 6.05 -9.95
CA THR A 60 -17.94 5.88 -11.39
C THR A 60 -17.78 7.26 -12.00
N ALA A 61 -16.67 7.50 -12.70
CA ALA A 61 -16.45 8.77 -13.39
C ALA A 61 -15.98 8.54 -14.82
N SER A 62 -16.43 9.43 -15.71
CA SER A 62 -15.88 9.56 -17.05
C SER A 62 -14.61 10.42 -16.97
N VAL A 63 -13.44 9.79 -16.88
CA VAL A 63 -12.17 10.48 -16.65
C VAL A 63 -11.59 10.96 -17.98
N PRO A 64 -11.35 12.27 -18.16
CA PRO A 64 -10.82 12.79 -19.41
C PRO A 64 -9.35 12.42 -19.62
N ARG A 65 -8.99 12.20 -20.88
CA ARG A 65 -7.60 12.25 -21.34
C ARG A 65 -7.40 13.55 -22.10
N THR A 66 -6.46 14.37 -21.68
CA THR A 66 -6.09 15.63 -22.35
C THR A 66 -5.04 15.36 -23.40
N ASN A 67 -5.16 15.95 -24.59
CA ASN A 67 -4.08 15.97 -25.59
C ASN A 67 -3.24 17.24 -25.43
N CYS A 68 -2.14 17.15 -24.69
CA CYS A 68 -1.21 18.26 -24.53
C CYS A 68 -0.24 18.29 -25.72
N PRO A 69 -0.02 19.43 -26.38
CA PRO A 69 0.93 19.52 -27.50
C PRO A 69 2.35 19.05 -27.16
N GLU A 70 2.78 19.23 -25.91
CA GLU A 70 4.14 18.88 -25.45
C GLU A 70 4.23 17.44 -24.88
N HIS A 71 3.16 16.96 -24.23
CA HIS A 71 3.21 15.72 -23.43
C HIS A 71 2.32 14.60 -23.99
N GLY A 72 1.63 14.86 -25.11
CA GLY A 72 0.69 13.98 -25.77
C GLY A 72 -0.56 13.70 -24.94
N VAL A 73 -1.22 12.57 -25.25
CA VAL A 73 -2.47 12.16 -24.61
C VAL A 73 -2.20 11.54 -23.23
N LYS A 74 -2.62 12.23 -22.17
CA LYS A 74 -2.48 11.75 -20.78
C LYS A 74 -3.82 11.84 -20.05
N MET A 75 -4.08 10.87 -19.18
CA MET A 75 -5.24 10.88 -18.29
C MET A 75 -5.04 11.84 -17.14
N VAL A 76 -6.04 12.65 -16.82
CA VAL A 76 -5.98 13.56 -15.68
C VAL A 76 -6.02 12.80 -14.35
N LYS A 77 -5.56 13.45 -13.27
CA LYS A 77 -5.74 12.91 -11.92
C LYS A 77 -7.18 13.13 -11.47
N VAL A 78 -7.76 12.14 -10.81
CA VAL A 78 -8.98 12.33 -10.02
C VAL A 78 -8.58 12.64 -8.57
N PRO A 79 -9.32 13.50 -7.85
CA PRO A 79 -8.92 13.93 -6.51
C PRO A 79 -9.11 12.83 -5.45
N TRP A 80 -9.88 11.77 -5.72
CA TRP A 80 -10.19 10.71 -4.76
C TRP A 80 -9.40 9.41 -4.95
N ALA A 81 -8.54 9.27 -5.97
CA ALA A 81 -7.81 8.03 -6.23
C ALA A 81 -6.46 8.29 -6.92
N HIS A 82 -5.44 7.56 -6.50
CA HIS A 82 -4.15 7.59 -7.19
C HIS A 82 -4.17 6.71 -8.45
N LYS A 83 -3.13 6.82 -9.29
CA LYS A 83 -3.05 6.04 -10.54
C LYS A 83 -3.00 4.54 -10.23
N GLY A 84 -3.78 3.76 -10.99
CA GLY A 84 -3.74 2.29 -10.99
C GLY A 84 -4.62 1.61 -9.94
N THR A 85 -5.10 2.32 -8.92
CA THR A 85 -6.01 1.74 -7.94
C THR A 85 -7.46 1.68 -8.44
N ARG A 86 -8.19 0.68 -7.93
CA ARG A 86 -9.66 0.53 -8.07
C ARG A 86 -10.39 0.89 -6.78
N PHE A 87 -9.69 1.53 -5.84
CA PHE A 87 -10.23 2.01 -4.57
C PHE A 87 -10.03 3.52 -4.49
N THR A 88 -10.88 4.18 -3.71
CA THR A 88 -10.63 5.58 -3.33
C THR A 88 -9.56 5.65 -2.25
N MET A 89 -8.80 6.75 -2.17
CA MET A 89 -7.79 6.96 -1.13
C MET A 89 -8.40 6.89 0.28
N LEU A 90 -9.62 7.36 0.48
CA LEU A 90 -10.32 7.23 1.78
C LEU A 90 -10.62 5.76 2.15
N PHE A 91 -10.99 4.94 1.16
CA PHE A 91 -11.15 3.50 1.37
C PHE A 91 -9.82 2.86 1.76
N GLU A 92 -8.74 3.20 1.04
CA GLU A 92 -7.39 2.69 1.33
C GLU A 92 -6.89 3.12 2.71
N GLN A 93 -7.14 4.36 3.12
CA GLN A 93 -6.81 4.87 4.45
C GLN A 93 -7.53 4.08 5.55
N ALA A 94 -8.84 3.87 5.43
CA ALA A 94 -9.59 3.05 6.39
C ALA A 94 -9.07 1.60 6.41
N ALA A 95 -8.66 1.07 5.25
CA ALA A 95 -8.05 -0.24 5.14
C ALA A 95 -6.74 -0.32 5.94
N MET A 96 -5.87 0.68 5.82
CA MET A 96 -4.62 0.76 6.56
C MET A 96 -4.82 0.89 8.07
N VAL A 97 -5.85 1.62 8.50
CA VAL A 97 -6.23 1.70 9.93
C VAL A 97 -6.63 0.32 10.45
N LEU A 98 -7.50 -0.40 9.73
CA LEU A 98 -7.91 -1.74 10.17
C LEU A 98 -6.73 -2.72 10.19
N VAL A 99 -5.90 -2.76 9.15
CA VAL A 99 -4.76 -3.69 9.06
C VAL A 99 -3.73 -3.46 10.17
N ARG A 100 -3.64 -2.26 10.74
CA ARG A 100 -2.80 -1.99 11.90
C ARG A 100 -3.29 -2.70 13.17
N GLU A 101 -4.60 -2.82 13.31
CA GLU A 101 -5.25 -3.32 14.54
C GLU A 101 -5.66 -4.79 14.44
N MET A 102 -5.67 -5.39 13.25
CA MET A 102 -6.12 -6.77 13.06
C MET A 102 -5.48 -7.46 11.84
N PRO A 103 -5.50 -8.80 11.78
CA PRO A 103 -5.01 -9.53 10.62
C PRO A 103 -5.72 -9.11 9.32
N VAL A 104 -4.97 -9.06 8.21
CA VAL A 104 -5.48 -8.68 6.88
C VAL A 104 -6.73 -9.48 6.47
N ALA A 105 -6.79 -10.77 6.82
CA ALA A 105 -7.94 -11.62 6.55
C ALA A 105 -9.20 -11.19 7.33
N ALA A 106 -9.06 -10.66 8.55
CA ALA A 106 -10.18 -10.13 9.32
C ALA A 106 -10.64 -8.78 8.77
N ALA A 107 -9.68 -7.87 8.51
CA ALA A 107 -9.96 -6.57 7.90
C ALA A 107 -10.67 -6.71 6.54
N SER A 108 -10.23 -7.65 5.69
CA SER A 108 -10.84 -7.87 4.37
C SER A 108 -12.31 -8.31 4.46
N ARG A 109 -12.67 -9.15 5.46
CA ARG A 109 -14.06 -9.56 5.74
C ARG A 109 -14.92 -8.37 6.18
N ILE A 110 -14.42 -7.54 7.09
CA ILE A 110 -15.13 -6.32 7.54
C ILE A 110 -15.38 -5.38 6.35
N MET A 111 -14.35 -5.16 5.53
CA MET A 111 -14.42 -4.26 4.38
C MET A 111 -15.19 -4.84 3.18
N GLY A 112 -15.47 -6.15 3.17
CA GLY A 112 -16.15 -6.85 2.08
C GLY A 112 -15.33 -6.88 0.79
N ILE A 113 -14.00 -7.08 0.90
CA ILE A 113 -13.10 -7.21 -0.26
C ILE A 113 -12.26 -8.48 -0.18
N ASN A 114 -11.71 -8.89 -1.32
CA ASN A 114 -10.74 -9.97 -1.36
C ASN A 114 -9.43 -9.53 -0.67
N ASP A 115 -8.87 -10.43 0.13
CA ASP A 115 -7.64 -10.24 0.90
C ASP A 115 -6.41 -9.94 0.05
N LYS A 116 -6.24 -10.57 -1.13
CA LYS A 116 -5.15 -10.26 -2.07
C LYS A 116 -5.22 -8.81 -2.56
N ARG A 117 -6.42 -8.25 -2.70
CA ARG A 117 -6.58 -6.83 -3.04
C ARG A 117 -6.19 -5.92 -1.88
N LEU A 118 -6.50 -6.32 -0.65
CA LEU A 118 -6.08 -5.59 0.54
C LEU A 118 -4.56 -5.61 0.70
N TRP A 119 -3.91 -6.76 0.50
CA TRP A 119 -2.45 -6.86 0.48
C TRP A 119 -1.79 -5.92 -0.54
N ARG A 120 -2.38 -5.76 -1.73
CA ARG A 120 -1.87 -4.77 -2.71
C ARG A 120 -1.89 -3.33 -2.19
N ILE A 121 -2.91 -2.96 -1.42
CA ILE A 121 -2.97 -1.65 -0.75
C ILE A 121 -1.86 -1.55 0.28
N VAL A 122 -1.74 -2.56 1.16
CA VAL A 122 -0.70 -2.61 2.20
C VAL A 122 0.69 -2.47 1.59
N PHE A 123 1.03 -3.28 0.59
CA PHE A 123 2.33 -3.22 -0.08
C PHE A 123 2.59 -1.88 -0.76
N HIS A 124 1.57 -1.25 -1.35
CA HIS A 124 1.72 0.09 -1.92
C HIS A 124 2.22 1.09 -0.87
N TYR A 125 1.58 1.13 0.31
CA TYR A 125 1.92 2.08 1.37
C TYR A 125 3.20 1.70 2.12
N VAL A 126 3.45 0.41 2.37
CA VAL A 126 4.70 -0.07 2.96
C VAL A 126 5.87 0.27 2.04
N ASN A 127 5.80 -0.05 0.75
CA ASN A 127 6.89 0.24 -0.18
C ASN A 127 7.14 1.74 -0.31
N LYS A 128 6.09 2.57 -0.30
CA LYS A 128 6.21 4.03 -0.32
C LYS A 128 6.83 4.59 0.98
N ALA A 129 6.57 3.96 2.12
CA ALA A 129 7.20 4.32 3.38
C ALA A 129 8.69 3.90 3.39
N MET A 130 8.98 2.68 2.98
CA MET A 130 10.35 2.14 2.89
C MET A 130 11.21 2.92 1.89
N SER A 131 10.64 3.39 0.77
CA SER A 131 11.39 4.20 -0.21
C SER A 131 11.78 5.59 0.30
N ARG A 132 11.23 6.02 1.44
CA ARG A 132 11.53 7.31 2.10
C ARG A 132 12.38 7.11 3.35
N LEU A 133 12.73 5.86 3.67
CA LEU A 133 13.54 5.55 4.83
C LEU A 133 14.96 6.06 4.56
N ASP A 134 15.34 7.13 5.26
CA ASP A 134 16.73 7.56 5.30
C ASP A 134 17.50 6.59 6.21
N LEU A 135 18.62 6.05 5.73
CA LEU A 135 19.49 5.16 6.49
C LEU A 135 20.78 5.86 6.95
N SER A 136 21.00 7.12 6.58
CA SER A 136 22.26 7.84 6.84
C SER A 136 22.61 7.98 8.33
N GLN A 137 21.58 8.02 9.19
CA GLN A 137 21.71 8.25 10.64
C GLN A 137 21.66 6.98 11.49
N VAL A 138 21.59 5.78 10.89
CA VAL A 138 21.49 4.53 11.67
C VAL A 138 22.81 4.27 12.41
N GLN A 139 22.76 4.16 13.74
CA GLN A 139 23.93 3.91 14.60
C GLN A 139 23.79 2.65 15.47
N GLY A 140 22.57 2.31 15.92
CA GLY A 140 22.24 1.05 16.61
C GLY A 140 21.22 0.20 15.85
N ILE A 141 21.49 -1.10 15.68
CA ILE A 141 20.61 -2.05 15.00
C ILE A 141 20.26 -3.15 16.00
N GLY A 142 18.97 -3.32 16.25
CA GLY A 142 18.41 -4.48 16.93
C GLY A 142 17.98 -5.52 15.90
N ILE A 143 18.11 -6.78 16.26
CA ILE A 143 17.64 -7.91 15.46
C ILE A 143 16.66 -8.69 16.32
N ASP A 144 15.45 -8.88 15.80
CA ASP A 144 14.45 -9.75 16.40
C ASP A 144 14.12 -10.90 15.45
N GLU A 145 14.13 -12.13 15.96
CA GLU A 145 13.78 -13.33 15.20
C GLU A 145 12.52 -13.95 15.79
N THR A 146 11.44 -13.89 15.03
CA THR A 146 10.15 -14.39 15.49
C THR A 146 9.69 -15.54 14.59
N SER A 147 9.24 -16.64 15.20
CA SER A 147 8.64 -17.75 14.47
C SER A 147 7.28 -17.35 13.89
N SER A 148 7.10 -17.52 12.57
CA SER A 148 5.87 -17.22 11.85
C SER A 148 5.01 -18.47 11.65
N GLY A 149 4.24 -18.83 12.69
CA GLY A 149 3.25 -19.92 12.66
C GLY A 149 3.84 -21.32 12.88
N LYS A 150 3.06 -22.37 12.57
CA LYS A 150 3.49 -23.77 12.73
C LYS A 150 4.51 -24.16 11.65
N GLY A 151 5.56 -24.89 12.04
CA GLY A 151 6.50 -25.56 11.12
C GLY A 151 7.83 -24.84 10.84
N HIS A 152 8.51 -24.31 11.85
CA HIS A 152 9.86 -23.72 11.72
C HIS A 152 10.03 -22.65 10.63
N ARG A 153 8.98 -21.85 10.37
CA ARG A 153 9.11 -20.63 9.56
C ARG A 153 9.51 -19.48 10.48
N TYR A 154 10.51 -18.72 10.07
CA TYR A 154 11.04 -17.60 10.83
C TYR A 154 11.01 -16.33 9.98
N VAL A 155 10.87 -15.21 10.67
CA VAL A 155 11.03 -13.87 10.09
C VAL A 155 12.03 -13.12 10.98
N THR A 156 13.03 -12.53 10.36
CA THR A 156 14.01 -11.66 11.01
C THR A 156 13.68 -10.21 10.72
N ILE A 157 13.58 -9.40 11.76
CA ILE A 157 13.26 -7.98 11.72
C ILE A 157 14.48 -7.20 12.22
N PHE A 158 14.96 -6.27 11.40
CA PHE A 158 16.03 -5.34 11.75
C PHE A 158 15.41 -4.00 12.12
N ILE A 159 15.75 -3.48 13.29
CA ILE A 159 15.23 -2.22 13.83
C ILE A 159 16.37 -1.24 14.15
N ASP A 160 16.16 0.05 13.91
CA ASP A 160 17.00 1.12 14.42
C ASP A 160 16.66 1.35 15.89
N LEU A 161 17.64 1.14 16.78
CA LEU A 161 17.47 1.27 18.22
C LEU A 161 17.34 2.73 18.68
N ASP A 162 17.83 3.67 17.86
CA ASP A 162 17.84 5.10 18.19
C ASP A 162 16.59 5.82 17.65
N ARG A 163 15.80 5.16 16.79
CA ARG A 163 14.53 5.70 16.27
C ARG A 163 13.37 5.34 17.17
N LYS A 164 12.72 6.37 17.72
CA LYS A 164 11.45 6.22 18.45
C LYS A 164 10.27 5.95 17.51
N ASP A 165 10.26 6.55 16.33
CA ASP A 165 9.19 6.40 15.33
C ASP A 165 9.68 5.63 14.10
N ARG A 166 8.89 4.63 13.69
CA ARG A 166 9.16 3.77 12.52
C ARG A 166 10.57 3.12 12.57
N PRO A 167 10.87 2.35 13.62
CA PRO A 167 12.21 1.80 13.83
C PRO A 167 12.57 0.71 12.82
N VAL A 168 11.60 0.08 12.15
CA VAL A 168 11.87 -1.05 11.24
C VAL A 168 12.67 -0.59 10.02
N LEU A 169 13.85 -1.21 9.84
CA LEU A 169 14.78 -0.95 8.74
C LEU A 169 14.64 -1.97 7.61
N PHE A 170 14.48 -3.25 7.97
CA PHE A 170 14.45 -4.35 7.01
C PHE A 170 13.75 -5.56 7.63
N VAL A 171 13.06 -6.34 6.80
CA VAL A 171 12.39 -7.58 7.21
C VAL A 171 12.68 -8.63 6.15
N THR A 172 13.10 -9.82 6.57
CA THR A 172 13.36 -10.95 5.66
C THR A 172 12.87 -12.26 6.26
N GLU A 173 12.50 -13.20 5.40
CA GLU A 173 12.23 -14.58 5.80
C GLU A 173 13.53 -15.28 6.20
N GLY A 174 13.43 -16.25 7.10
CA GLY A 174 14.55 -17.03 7.61
C GLY A 174 15.01 -16.61 9.00
N LYS A 175 16.17 -17.15 9.41
CA LYS A 175 16.89 -16.78 10.63
C LYS A 175 18.39 -16.99 10.46
N GLY A 176 19.18 -16.38 11.34
CA GLY A 176 20.63 -16.57 11.39
C GLY A 176 21.37 -15.92 10.22
N ARG A 177 22.50 -16.52 9.84
CA ARG A 177 23.52 -15.89 8.97
C ARG A 177 22.99 -15.39 7.61
N GLU A 178 22.10 -16.13 6.97
CA GLU A 178 21.55 -15.76 5.66
C GLU A 178 20.78 -14.42 5.71
N THR A 179 20.06 -14.18 6.82
CA THR A 179 19.30 -12.94 7.01
C THR A 179 20.20 -11.72 7.22
N ILE A 180 21.34 -11.93 7.90
CA ILE A 180 22.39 -10.92 8.06
C ILE A 180 23.02 -10.58 6.71
N GLU A 181 23.30 -11.58 5.88
CA GLU A 181 23.85 -11.36 4.53
C GLU A 181 22.87 -10.60 3.63
N ALA A 182 21.57 -10.92 3.70
CA ALA A 182 20.52 -10.19 3.00
C ALA A 182 20.46 -8.72 3.45
N PHE A 183 20.50 -8.47 4.76
CA PHE A 183 20.50 -7.11 5.31
C PHE A 183 21.77 -6.33 4.93
N LYS A 184 22.94 -6.98 4.92
CA LYS A 184 24.19 -6.36 4.49
C LYS A 184 24.12 -5.92 3.03
N LYS A 185 23.57 -6.76 2.15
CA LYS A 185 23.32 -6.40 0.73
C LYS A 185 22.37 -5.20 0.62
N TYR A 186 21.32 -5.15 1.43
CA TYR A 186 20.40 -4.00 1.49
C TYR A 186 21.10 -2.70 1.89
N LEU A 187 21.94 -2.72 2.94
CA LEU A 187 22.73 -1.55 3.36
C LEU A 187 23.76 -1.13 2.31
N CYS A 188 24.45 -2.08 1.67
CA CYS A 188 25.39 -1.78 0.57
C CYS A 188 24.70 -1.01 -0.57
N ALA A 189 23.48 -1.43 -0.94
CA ALA A 189 22.73 -0.79 -2.01
C ALA A 189 22.29 0.63 -1.63
N ALA A 190 22.06 0.89 -0.35
CA ALA A 190 21.63 2.20 0.14
C ALA A 190 22.77 3.19 0.38
N TRP A 191 23.90 2.74 0.93
CA TRP A 191 25.04 3.61 1.26
C TRP A 191 26.14 3.66 0.18
N GLY A 192 26.18 2.67 -0.73
CA GLY A 192 27.33 2.44 -1.59
C GLY A 192 28.44 1.68 -0.86
N THR A 193 29.24 0.93 -1.62
CA THR A 193 30.20 -0.08 -1.10
C THR A 193 31.30 0.50 -0.19
N SER A 194 31.55 1.81 -0.25
CA SER A 194 32.66 2.48 0.46
C SER A 194 32.41 2.78 1.94
N TYR A 195 31.17 2.69 2.44
CA TYR A 195 30.82 3.10 3.82
C TYR A 195 30.78 1.95 4.84
N LEU A 196 31.02 0.71 4.40
CA LEU A 196 31.09 -0.44 5.29
C LEU A 196 32.53 -0.69 5.73
N THR A 197 33.09 0.23 6.53
CA THR A 197 34.32 -0.11 7.25
C THR A 197 34.01 -1.22 8.27
N PRO A 198 34.90 -2.22 8.44
CA PRO A 198 34.69 -3.33 9.38
C PRO A 198 34.41 -2.89 10.82
N VAL A 199 34.77 -1.66 11.18
CA VAL A 199 34.63 -1.08 12.52
C VAL A 199 33.18 -0.68 12.82
N LYS A 200 32.40 -0.14 11.87
CA LYS A 200 30.98 0.17 12.12
C LYS A 200 30.16 -1.10 12.37
N LEU A 201 30.42 -2.17 11.61
CA LEU A 201 29.71 -3.46 11.77
C LEU A 201 30.06 -4.21 13.06
N LYS A 202 31.28 -4.08 13.61
CA LYS A 202 31.70 -4.79 14.83
C LYS A 202 30.92 -4.38 16.08
N TYR A 203 30.47 -3.13 16.19
CA TYR A 203 29.67 -2.66 17.33
C TYR A 203 28.18 -3.02 17.23
N PHE A 204 27.67 -3.35 16.04
CA PHE A 204 26.25 -3.70 15.82
C PHE A 204 25.88 -5.11 16.31
N PHE A 205 26.84 -6.03 16.43
CA PHE A 205 26.56 -7.45 16.72
C PHE A 205 26.63 -7.85 18.20
N PHE A 206 27.03 -6.97 19.11
CA PHE A 206 27.45 -7.36 20.46
C PHE A 206 26.47 -7.06 21.61
N LYS A 207 25.21 -6.69 21.33
CA LYS A 207 24.22 -6.38 22.40
C LYS A 207 23.19 -7.46 22.70
N ASN A 208 23.39 -8.69 22.23
CA ASN A 208 22.65 -9.87 22.71
C ASN A 208 23.62 -11.03 22.95
N SER A 209 24.29 -10.96 24.09
CA SER A 209 24.85 -12.11 24.82
C SER A 209 24.25 -12.10 26.21
#